data_AF-A0A090T233-F1
#
_entry.id   AF-A0A090T233-F1
#
_cell.length_a   1.000
_cell.length_b   1.000
_cell.length_c   1.000
_cell.angle_alpha   90.00
_cell.angle_beta   90.00
_cell.angle_gamma   90.00
#
_symmetry.space_group_name_H-M   'P 1'
#
loop_
_entity.id
_entity.type
_entity.pdbx_description
1 polymer ?
#
loop_
_entity_poly.entity_id
_entity_poly.type
_entity_poly.pdbx_seq_one_letter_code
_entity_poly.pdbx_strand_id
1 'polypeptide(L)'
;MSNEMKIKLANPRGFCAGVDRAISIVERALEMYQPPIYVRHEVVHNRFVVEGLKQRGAIFVEELSEVPDDNIVIFSAMVCLKRFAKRRKRVN
;
A
#
# COMPACT_ATOMS: atom_id res chain seq x y z
N MET A 1 -7.03 13.64 -46.75
CA MET A 1 -7.44 14.24 -45.47
C MET A 1 -7.21 13.20 -44.39
N SER A 2 -6.07 13.27 -43.72
CA SER A 2 -5.75 12.43 -42.57
C SER A 2 -6.76 12.74 -41.46
N ASN A 3 -7.52 11.74 -41.05
CA ASN A 3 -8.45 11.87 -39.94
C ASN A 3 -7.62 12.00 -38.66
N GLU A 4 -7.34 13.23 -38.24
CA GLU A 4 -6.43 13.52 -37.15
C GLU A 4 -7.14 13.18 -35.82
N MET A 5 -6.69 12.10 -35.18
CA MET A 5 -7.34 11.57 -33.99
C MET A 5 -7.09 12.54 -32.81
N LYS A 6 -8.10 13.32 -32.46
CA LYS A 6 -8.02 14.29 -31.36
C LYS A 6 -8.21 13.58 -30.01
N ILE A 7 -7.11 13.25 -29.35
CA ILE A 7 -7.11 12.71 -27.98
C ILE A 7 -7.41 13.85 -26.99
N LYS A 8 -8.41 13.66 -26.14
CA LYS A 8 -8.73 14.57 -25.04
C LYS A 8 -8.45 13.88 -23.71
N LEU A 9 -7.73 14.55 -22.83
CA LEU A 9 -7.41 14.06 -21.49
C LEU A 9 -8.29 14.74 -20.44
N ALA A 10 -8.86 13.96 -19.54
CA ALA A 10 -9.63 14.47 -18.41
C ALA A 10 -8.72 15.15 -17.38
N ASN A 11 -9.27 16.12 -16.65
CA ASN A 11 -8.66 16.75 -15.48
C ASN A 11 -9.74 16.99 -14.40
N PRO A 12 -9.51 16.60 -13.14
CA PRO A 12 -8.31 15.93 -12.62
C PRO A 12 -8.23 14.45 -13.05
N ARG A 13 -7.00 13.93 -13.16
CA ARG A 13 -6.71 12.50 -13.42
C ARG A 13 -5.51 12.06 -12.60
N GLY A 14 -5.45 10.78 -12.25
CA GLY A 14 -4.34 10.21 -11.48
C GLY A 14 -4.70 9.98 -10.01
N PHE A 15 -3.73 10.16 -9.12
CA PHE A 15 -3.86 9.82 -7.71
C PHE A 15 -4.61 10.88 -6.91
N CYS A 16 -5.46 10.42 -5.99
CA CYS A 16 -6.03 11.26 -4.96
C CYS A 16 -5.08 11.33 -3.75
N ALA A 17 -5.28 12.31 -2.87
CA ALA A 17 -4.48 12.48 -1.66
C ALA A 17 -4.44 11.22 -0.76
N GLY A 18 -5.50 10.41 -0.77
CA GLY A 18 -5.54 9.14 -0.01
C GLY A 18 -4.60 8.08 -0.57
N VAL A 19 -4.53 7.96 -1.90
CA VAL A 19 -3.62 7.03 -2.60
C VAL A 19 -2.16 7.43 -2.36
N ASP A 20 -1.87 8.72 -2.55
CA ASP A 20 -0.52 9.26 -2.37
C ASP A 20 0.00 9.05 -0.93
N ARG A 21 -0.86 9.33 0.05
CA ARG A 21 -0.56 9.07 1.47
C ARG A 21 -0.34 7.60 1.77
N ALA A 22 -1.16 6.71 1.22
CA ALA A 22 -1.05 5.28 1.49
C ALA A 22 0.26 4.69 0.96
N ILE A 23 0.67 5.08 -0.24
CA ILE A 23 1.95 4.70 -0.83
C ILE A 23 3.10 5.23 0.02
N SER A 24 3.09 6.53 0.32
CA SER A 24 4.14 7.20 1.11
C SER A 24 4.38 6.56 2.49
N ILE A 25 3.34 6.05 3.14
CA ILE A 25 3.47 5.35 4.43
C ILE A 25 4.27 4.05 4.28
N VAL A 26 4.01 3.27 3.23
CA VAL A 26 4.73 2.02 2.98
C VAL A 26 6.18 2.30 2.60
N GLU A 27 6.40 3.28 1.72
CA GLU A 27 7.76 3.67 1.30
C GLU A 27 8.60 4.16 2.48
N ARG A 28 8.03 5.02 3.32
CA ARG A 28 8.72 5.53 4.50
C ARG A 28 8.97 4.44 5.54
N ALA A 29 8.09 3.45 5.66
CA ALA A 29 8.34 2.31 6.52
C ALA A 29 9.50 1.45 6.01
N LEU A 30 9.60 1.24 4.70
CA LEU A 30 10.72 0.53 4.07
C LEU A 30 12.05 1.28 4.21
N GLU A 31 12.01 2.61 4.32
CA GLU A 31 13.21 3.43 4.55
C GLU A 31 13.63 3.47 6.03
N MET A 32 12.66 3.53 6.94
CA MET A 32 12.92 3.66 8.38
C MET A 32 13.23 2.31 9.06
N TYR A 33 12.70 1.22 8.53
CA TYR A 33 12.79 -0.11 9.13
C TYR A 33 13.38 -1.09 8.15
N GLN A 34 14.08 -2.12 8.67
CA GLN A 34 14.62 -3.17 7.82
C GLN A 34 13.47 -4.02 7.24
N PRO A 35 13.53 -4.39 5.94
CA PRO A 35 12.60 -5.35 5.36
C PRO A 35 12.62 -6.70 6.09
N PRO A 36 11.52 -7.47 6.09
CA PRO A 36 10.29 -7.23 5.33
C PRO A 36 9.25 -6.37 6.06
N ILE A 37 8.53 -5.54 5.29
CA ILE A 37 7.37 -4.79 5.78
C ILE A 37 6.10 -5.46 5.26
N TYR A 38 5.19 -5.83 6.15
CA TYR A 38 3.95 -6.51 5.77
C TYR A 38 2.84 -5.49 5.54
N VAL A 39 2.08 -5.68 4.47
CA VAL A 39 0.93 -4.85 4.13
C VAL A 39 -0.29 -5.76 4.02
N ARG A 40 -1.30 -5.47 4.84
CA ARG A 40 -2.54 -6.24 4.82
C ARG A 40 -3.42 -5.77 3.66
N HIS A 41 -3.67 -6.69 2.72
CA HIS A 41 -4.27 -6.45 1.41
C HIS A 41 -3.45 -5.45 0.58
N GLU A 42 -3.79 -5.30 -0.70
CA GLU A 42 -3.15 -4.29 -1.53
C GLU A 42 -3.38 -2.88 -0.98
N VAL A 43 -2.30 -2.10 -0.93
CA VAL A 43 -2.35 -0.69 -0.47
C VAL A 43 -3.20 0.16 -1.42
N VAL A 44 -3.15 -0.17 -2.71
CA VAL A 44 -4.01 0.35 -3.78
C VAL A 44 -4.18 -0.73 -4.85
N HIS A 45 -5.31 -0.74 -5.54
CA HIS A 45 -5.57 -1.65 -6.66
C HIS A 45 -4.87 -1.18 -7.95
N ASN A 46 -3.54 -1.09 -7.90
CA ASN A 46 -2.71 -0.76 -9.05
C ASN A 46 -1.50 -1.70 -9.06
N ARG A 47 -1.47 -2.61 -10.04
CA ARG A 47 -0.42 -3.60 -10.19
C ARG A 47 0.98 -2.99 -10.26
N PHE A 48 1.17 -1.88 -10.97
CA PHE A 48 2.49 -1.23 -11.08
C PHE A 48 3.00 -0.75 -9.73
N VAL A 49 2.10 -0.18 -8.91
CA VAL A 49 2.44 0.30 -7.56
C VAL A 49 2.75 -0.88 -6.64
N VAL A 50 1.90 -1.91 -6.65
CA VAL A 50 2.06 -3.10 -5.80
C VAL A 50 3.39 -3.81 -6.11
N GLU A 51 3.71 -4.03 -7.38
CA GLU A 51 4.96 -4.69 -7.77
C GLU A 51 6.19 -3.85 -7.43
N GLY A 52 6.13 -2.52 -7.58
CA GLY A 52 7.22 -1.62 -7.18
C GLY A 52 7.51 -1.68 -5.67
N LEU A 53 6.46 -1.77 -4.85
CA LEU A 53 6.61 -1.92 -3.40
C LEU A 53 7.15 -3.32 -3.02
N LYS A 54 6.69 -4.38 -3.71
CA LYS A 54 7.22 -5.74 -3.50
C LYS A 54 8.72 -5.81 -3.76
N GLN A 55 9.19 -5.22 -4.86
CA GLN A 55 10.61 -5.18 -5.20
C GLN A 55 11.45 -4.45 -4.15
N ARG A 56 10.86 -3.48 -3.43
CA ARG A 56 11.51 -2.77 -2.33
C ARG A 56 11.47 -3.52 -0.99
N GLY A 57 10.82 -4.68 -0.91
CA GLY A 57 10.75 -5.50 0.31
C GLY A 57 9.41 -5.46 1.06
N ALA A 58 8.34 -4.95 0.42
CA ALA A 58 7.00 -5.08 0.97
C ALA A 58 6.42 -6.48 0.67
N ILE A 59 5.79 -7.10 1.67
CA ILE A 59 5.08 -8.38 1.54
C ILE A 59 3.60 -8.13 1.74
N PHE A 60 2.78 -8.47 0.74
CA PHE A 60 1.34 -8.32 0.82
C PHE A 60 0.70 -9.62 1.30
N VAL A 61 -0.13 -9.55 2.33
CA VAL A 61 -0.82 -10.69 2.96
C VAL A 61 -2.32 -10.43 3.03
N GLU A 62 -3.12 -11.49 3.01
CA GLU A 62 -4.58 -11.36 3.15
C GLU A 62 -4.98 -11.33 4.63
N GLU A 63 -4.40 -12.25 5.40
CA GLU A 63 -4.71 -12.51 6.80
C GLU A 63 -3.56 -12.09 7.72
N LEU A 64 -3.90 -11.63 8.93
CA LEU A 64 -2.88 -11.27 9.92
C LEU A 64 -2.13 -12.47 10.49
N SER A 65 -2.68 -13.68 10.37
CA SER A 65 -2.02 -14.92 10.80
C SER A 65 -0.83 -15.31 9.92
N GLU A 66 -0.71 -14.72 8.73
CA GLU A 66 0.41 -14.95 7.82
C GLU A 66 1.64 -14.12 8.20
N VAL A 67 1.48 -13.14 9.10
CA VAL A 67 2.57 -12.27 9.54
C VAL A 67 3.24 -12.89 10.77
N PRO A 68 4.57 -13.11 10.76
CA PRO A 68 5.30 -13.53 11.94
C PRO A 68 5.21 -12.48 13.05
N ASP A 69 5.32 -12.93 14.30
CA ASP A 69 5.29 -12.00 15.44
C ASP A 69 6.43 -10.96 15.38
N ASP A 70 6.20 -9.81 16.00
CA ASP A 70 7.11 -8.64 16.03
C ASP A 70 7.45 -7.97 14.71
N ASN A 71 6.69 -8.27 13.65
CA ASN A 71 6.84 -7.59 12.37
C ASN A 71 5.90 -6.38 12.26
N ILE A 72 6.32 -5.43 11.43
CA ILE A 72 5.54 -4.23 11.14
C ILE A 72 4.47 -4.57 10.11
N VAL A 73 3.21 -4.28 10.47
CA VAL A 73 2.05 -4.44 9.59
C VAL A 73 1.42 -3.08 9.30
N ILE A 74 1.27 -2.77 8.01
CA ILE A 74 0.56 -1.59 7.52
C ILE A 74 -0.80 -2.04 6.99
N PHE A 75 -1.86 -1.40 7.46
CA PHE A 75 -3.22 -1.65 6.94
C PHE A 75 -3.50 -0.77 5.73
N SER A 76 -4.14 -1.35 4.72
CA SER A 76 -4.62 -0.61 3.56
C SER A 76 -5.66 0.46 3.94
N ALA A 77 -5.68 1.56 3.18
CA ALA A 77 -6.51 2.75 3.43
C ALA A 77 -8.03 2.48 3.41
N MET A 78 -8.46 1.33 2.88
CA MET A 78 -9.87 0.93 2.76
C MET A 78 -10.42 0.22 4.01
N VAL A 79 -9.55 -0.20 4.94
CA VAL A 79 -9.97 -1.02 6.09
C VAL A 79 -10.40 -0.13 7.27
N CYS A 80 -11.71 0.01 7.46
CA CYS A 80 -12.28 0.52 8.69
C CYS A 80 -12.52 -0.65 9.66
N LEU A 81 -11.72 -0.81 10.71
CA LEU A 81 -12.06 -1.77 11.77
C LEU A 81 -11.91 -1.20 13.18
N LYS A 82 -13.07 -0.93 13.78
CA LYS A 82 -13.26 -0.69 15.23
C LYS A 82 -12.71 -1.84 16.11
N ARG A 83 -12.35 -3.01 15.54
CA ARG A 83 -11.88 -4.21 16.24
C ARG A 83 -10.37 -4.44 16.20
N PHE A 84 -9.61 -3.70 15.37
CA PHE A 84 -8.15 -3.89 15.22
C PHE A 84 -7.31 -2.76 15.84
N ALA A 85 -7.92 -1.70 16.40
CA ALA A 85 -7.23 -0.59 17.05
C ALA A 85 -6.43 -0.97 18.33
N LYS A 86 -6.37 -2.26 18.69
CA LYS A 86 -5.71 -2.74 19.91
C LYS A 86 -5.03 -4.09 19.70
N ARG A 87 -4.06 -4.15 18.78
CA ARG A 87 -3.06 -5.24 18.77
C ARG A 87 -1.69 -4.69 18.35
N ARG A 88 -1.07 -3.94 19.27
CA ARG A 88 0.40 -3.92 19.36
C ARG A 88 0.79 -5.26 19.94
N LYS A 89 1.25 -6.21 19.11
CA LYS A 89 2.20 -7.20 19.62
C LYS A 89 3.53 -6.45 19.73
N ARG A 90 3.84 -5.97 20.93
CA ARG A 90 5.22 -5.83 21.38
C ARG A 90 5.51 -7.14 22.08
N VAL A 91 6.26 -8.04 21.47
CA VAL A 91 6.96 -9.06 22.24
C VAL A 91 8.22 -8.37 22.78
N ASN A 92 8.41 -8.51 24.09
CA ASN A 92 9.61 -8.06 24.79
C ASN A 92 10.80 -8.95 24.44
#